data_AF-A0A2E9LZR0-F1
#
_entry.id   AF-A0A2E9LZR0-F1
#
_cell.length_a   1.000
_cell.length_b   1.000
_cell.length_c   1.000
_cell.angle_alpha   90.00
_cell.angle_beta   90.00
_cell.angle_gamma   90.00
#
_symmetry.space_group_name_H-M   'P 1'
#
loop_
_entity.id
_entity.type
_entity.pdbx_description
1 polymer ?
#
loop_
_entity_poly.entity_id
_entity_poly.type
_entity_poly.pdbx_seq_one_letter_code
_entity_poly.pdbx_strand_id
1 'polypeptide(L)'
;MSKITWNKFRSMHKGTPMKEIKGLWADYKEGKYEPKGTEKPAAKPKAAKKKPEAKVVEEQPREEFLRLFNDLFILNDPSEAEKSLYRQLLNLAEKTRPEGYTTARGDGWTIYLGPTQKTVLVNETRRTAFSITRSYWQRFYQGAALVDTQMFDNEEGLERLKKQYRRMGKLVTRYPIPGIEIMVPASSLDIPLPSGVE
;
A
#
# COMPACT_ATOMS: atom_id res chain seq x y z
N MET A 1 28.33 -11.17 -23.93
CA MET A 1 27.92 -11.48 -22.54
C MET A 1 27.03 -10.36 -22.03
N SER A 2 25.73 -10.62 -21.84
CA SER A 2 24.76 -9.64 -21.36
C SER A 2 25.04 -9.28 -19.90
N LYS A 3 25.50 -8.04 -19.65
CA LYS A 3 25.71 -7.49 -18.30
C LYS A 3 24.37 -7.45 -17.57
N ILE A 4 24.22 -8.29 -16.55
CA ILE A 4 23.03 -8.33 -15.70
C ILE A 4 23.00 -7.06 -14.86
N THR A 5 21.86 -6.37 -14.81
CA THR A 5 21.70 -5.18 -13.96
C THR A 5 21.53 -5.57 -12.49
N TRP A 6 21.91 -4.69 -11.56
CA TRP A 6 21.81 -4.95 -10.11
C TRP A 6 20.40 -5.40 -9.67
N ASN A 7 19.35 -4.83 -10.27
CA ASN A 7 17.97 -5.21 -9.97
C ASN A 7 17.67 -6.66 -10.39
N LYS A 8 18.17 -7.07 -11.56
CA LYS A 8 18.02 -8.45 -12.05
C LYS A 8 18.86 -9.42 -11.21
N PHE A 9 20.08 -9.04 -10.82
CA PHE A 9 20.93 -9.82 -9.92
C PHE A 9 20.28 -10.03 -8.55
N ARG A 10 19.76 -8.96 -7.94
CA ARG A 10 19.06 -9.03 -6.66
C ARG A 10 17.80 -9.90 -6.74
N SER A 11 17.09 -9.87 -7.87
CA SER A 11 15.91 -10.71 -8.07
C SER A 11 16.25 -12.21 -8.13
N MET A 12 17.46 -12.56 -8.59
CA MET A 12 17.94 -13.96 -8.60
C MET A 12 18.26 -14.48 -7.19
N HIS A 13 18.54 -13.59 -6.23
CA HIS A 13 18.90 -13.92 -4.84
C HIS A 13 17.80 -13.55 -3.83
N LYS A 14 16.53 -13.67 -4.25
CA LYS A 14 15.38 -13.33 -3.38
C LYS A 14 15.33 -14.30 -2.19
N GLY A 15 15.43 -13.75 -0.97
CA GLY A 15 15.48 -14.54 0.27
C GLY A 15 16.85 -14.59 0.95
N THR A 16 17.91 -14.12 0.27
CA THR A 16 19.25 -13.99 0.85
C THR A 16 19.40 -12.63 1.56
N PRO A 17 20.09 -12.55 2.73
CA PRO A 17 20.38 -11.30 3.40
C PRO A 17 21.08 -10.27 2.50
N MET A 18 20.68 -9.00 2.58
CA MET A 18 21.18 -7.92 1.71
C MET A 18 22.72 -7.75 1.76
N LYS A 19 23.34 -8.09 2.90
CA LYS A 19 24.81 -8.03 3.09
C LYS A 19 25.53 -9.05 2.21
N GLU A 20 24.96 -10.24 2.06
CA GLU A 20 25.51 -11.33 1.23
C GLU A 20 25.31 -11.05 -0.26
N ILE A 21 24.14 -10.51 -0.65
CA ILE A 21 23.87 -10.12 -2.05
C ILE A 21 24.86 -9.05 -2.53
N LYS A 22 25.21 -8.09 -1.66
CA LYS A 22 26.21 -7.06 -1.99
C LYS A 22 27.61 -7.66 -2.21
N GLY A 23 27.99 -8.67 -1.44
CA GLY A 23 29.24 -9.42 -1.64
C GLY A 23 29.25 -10.15 -2.98
N LEU A 24 28.20 -10.94 -3.25
CA LEU A 24 28.07 -11.71 -4.50
C LEU A 24 28.07 -10.83 -5.76
N TRP A 25 27.61 -9.58 -5.65
CA TRP A 25 27.65 -8.62 -6.75
C TRP A 25 29.01 -7.99 -6.97
N ALA A 26 29.80 -7.80 -5.92
CA ALA A 26 31.21 -7.46 -6.07
C ALA A 26 31.93 -8.60 -6.80
N ASP A 27 31.69 -9.85 -6.41
CA ASP A 27 32.27 -11.04 -7.05
C ASP A 27 31.80 -11.21 -8.51
N TYR A 28 30.54 -10.88 -8.82
CA TYR A 28 30.03 -10.86 -10.21
C TYR A 28 30.75 -9.82 -11.07
N LYS A 29 30.97 -8.62 -10.52
CA LYS A 29 31.70 -7.55 -11.22
C LYS A 29 33.17 -7.89 -11.42
N GLU A 30 33.75 -8.65 -10.50
CA GLU A 30 35.12 -9.18 -10.59
C GLU A 30 35.22 -10.44 -11.46
N GLY A 31 34.11 -10.97 -11.99
CA GLY A 31 34.09 -12.18 -12.83
C GLY A 31 34.31 -13.49 -12.07
N LYS A 32 34.30 -13.43 -10.73
CA LYS A 32 34.47 -14.59 -9.84
C LYS A 32 33.16 -15.34 -9.57
N TYR A 33 32.04 -14.77 -10.01
CA TYR A 33 30.71 -15.33 -9.80
C TYR A 33 29.90 -15.30 -11.10
N GLU A 34 29.48 -16.47 -11.58
CA GLU A 34 28.50 -16.58 -12.67
C GLU A 34 27.13 -16.96 -12.09
N PRO A 35 26.12 -16.08 -12.19
CA PRO A 35 24.78 -16.40 -11.72
C PRO A 35 24.18 -17.50 -12.60
N LYS A 36 24.09 -18.72 -12.06
CA LYS A 36 23.47 -19.86 -12.74
C LYS A 36 21.97 -19.60 -12.94
N GLY A 37 21.55 -19.61 -14.19
CA GLY A 37 20.14 -19.60 -14.56
C GLY A 37 19.43 -20.83 -14.02
N THR A 38 18.25 -20.59 -13.43
CA THR A 38 17.16 -21.55 -13.19
C THR A 38 17.56 -22.98 -12.82
N GLU A 39 17.77 -23.25 -11.54
CA GLU A 39 17.49 -24.56 -10.95
C GLU A 39 17.32 -24.44 -9.42
N LYS A 40 16.18 -24.92 -8.92
CA LYS A 40 15.88 -25.04 -7.47
C LYS A 40 16.94 -25.92 -6.80
N PRO A 41 17.53 -25.51 -5.67
CA PRO A 41 18.20 -26.48 -4.80
C PRO A 41 17.21 -27.08 -3.81
N ALA A 42 17.21 -28.40 -3.80
CA ALA A 42 16.46 -29.28 -2.92
C ALA A 42 16.96 -29.21 -1.45
N ALA A 43 16.07 -29.67 -0.58
CA ALA A 43 16.15 -29.65 0.88
C ALA A 43 17.13 -30.66 1.50
N LYS A 44 17.56 -30.37 2.75
CA LYS A 44 17.40 -31.17 4.00
C LYS A 44 18.36 -30.64 5.13
N PRO A 45 18.22 -30.99 6.43
CA PRO A 45 17.01 -31.06 7.26
C PRO A 45 17.16 -30.50 8.72
N LYS A 46 16.04 -29.96 9.25
CA LYS A 46 15.45 -29.95 10.62
C LYS A 46 16.30 -29.79 11.91
N ALA A 47 15.90 -28.80 12.73
CA ALA A 47 15.64 -28.99 14.17
C ALA A 47 14.48 -28.10 14.70
N ALA A 48 13.48 -28.79 15.25
CA ALA A 48 12.31 -28.47 16.10
C ALA A 48 11.76 -27.04 16.33
N LYS A 49 10.55 -26.83 15.76
CA LYS A 49 9.25 -26.47 16.39
C LYS A 49 9.17 -25.31 17.42
N LYS A 50 8.59 -24.18 16.96
CA LYS A 50 7.36 -23.61 17.54
C LYS A 50 6.42 -23.16 16.40
N LYS A 51 5.13 -23.46 16.57
CA LYS A 51 4.00 -23.38 15.62
C LYS A 51 3.93 -22.05 14.84
N PRO A 52 3.92 -22.04 13.50
CA PRO A 52 3.35 -20.95 12.71
C PRO A 52 1.95 -21.36 12.23
N GLU A 53 0.94 -20.62 12.68
CA GLU A 53 -0.39 -20.66 12.07
C GLU A 53 -0.32 -20.16 10.62
N ALA A 54 -0.81 -21.02 9.74
CA ALA A 54 -1.31 -20.83 8.38
C ALA A 54 -0.82 -19.63 7.54
N LYS A 55 -0.15 -19.97 6.44
CA LYS A 55 -0.13 -19.20 5.18
C LYS A 55 -1.55 -18.77 4.77
N VAL A 56 -1.73 -17.48 4.52
CA VAL A 56 -2.54 -17.01 3.39
C VAL A 56 -1.58 -16.24 2.50
N VAL A 57 -1.21 -16.85 1.39
CA VAL A 57 -0.45 -16.19 0.31
C VAL A 57 -1.47 -15.36 -0.48
N GLU A 58 -1.84 -14.21 0.07
CA GLU A 58 -2.67 -13.17 -0.58
C GLU A 58 -1.83 -11.98 -1.06
N GLU A 59 -0.53 -12.20 -1.27
CA GLU A 59 0.44 -11.12 -1.53
C GLU A 59 0.39 -10.55 -2.96
N GLN A 60 -0.20 -11.24 -3.94
CA GLN A 60 -0.10 -10.80 -5.35
C GLN A 60 -0.89 -9.51 -5.67
N PRO A 61 -2.19 -9.38 -5.32
CA PRO A 61 -2.97 -8.22 -5.75
C PRO A 61 -2.57 -6.93 -5.03
N ARG A 62 -2.18 -7.03 -3.75
CA ARG A 62 -1.80 -5.88 -2.92
C ARG A 62 -0.43 -5.33 -3.31
N GLU A 63 0.57 -6.19 -3.48
CA GLU A 63 1.91 -5.74 -3.86
C GLU A 63 1.89 -5.11 -5.26
N GLU A 64 1.14 -5.71 -6.18
CA GLU A 64 0.97 -5.17 -7.53
C GLU A 64 0.21 -3.84 -7.50
N PHE A 65 -0.82 -3.71 -6.67
CA PHE A 65 -1.49 -2.43 -6.45
C PHE A 65 -0.50 -1.37 -5.98
N LEU A 66 0.32 -1.66 -4.96
CA LEU A 66 1.24 -0.66 -4.42
C LEU A 66 2.33 -0.27 -5.43
N ARG A 67 2.79 -1.21 -6.26
CA ARG A 67 3.70 -0.92 -7.37
C ARG A 67 3.05 0.05 -8.36
N LEU A 68 1.89 -0.31 -8.90
CA LEU A 68 1.17 0.52 -9.87
C LEU A 68 0.75 1.87 -9.29
N PHE A 69 0.35 1.91 -8.02
CA PHE A 69 -0.01 3.14 -7.33
C PHE A 69 1.18 4.09 -7.25
N ASN A 70 2.36 3.58 -6.91
CA ASN A 70 3.57 4.39 -6.87
C ASN A 70 3.96 4.84 -8.29
N ASP A 71 3.90 3.96 -9.28
CA ASP A 71 4.24 4.31 -10.66
C ASP A 71 3.33 5.46 -11.18
N LEU A 72 2.01 5.35 -10.97
CA LEU A 72 1.04 6.35 -11.44
C LEU A 72 1.08 7.65 -10.64
N PHE A 73 1.06 7.58 -9.31
CA PHE A 73 0.86 8.77 -8.49
C PHE A 73 2.15 9.39 -7.98
N ILE A 74 3.30 8.70 -8.07
CA ILE A 74 4.60 9.21 -7.62
C ILE A 74 5.48 9.63 -8.80
N LEU A 75 5.49 8.88 -9.91
CA LEU A 75 6.41 9.11 -11.03
C LEU A 75 5.83 9.96 -12.19
N ASN A 76 4.50 10.10 -12.30
CA ASN A 76 3.79 11.14 -13.05
C ASN A 76 4.25 11.32 -14.52
N ASP A 77 3.97 10.36 -15.43
CA ASP A 77 4.40 10.40 -16.84
C ASP A 77 3.21 10.22 -17.80
N PRO A 78 2.66 11.30 -18.40
CA PRO A 78 1.34 11.39 -19.04
C PRO A 78 1.16 10.63 -20.38
N SER A 79 1.60 9.38 -20.47
CA SER A 79 1.54 8.55 -21.67
C SER A 79 0.25 7.70 -21.74
N GLU A 80 -0.11 7.21 -22.94
CA GLU A 80 -1.21 6.22 -23.13
C GLU A 80 -1.04 4.96 -22.26
N ALA A 81 0.20 4.63 -21.88
CA ALA A 81 0.46 3.54 -20.93
C ALA A 81 -0.20 3.81 -19.57
N GLU A 82 -0.29 5.06 -19.10
CA GLU A 82 -0.93 5.40 -17.83
C GLU A 82 -2.41 5.03 -17.81
N LYS A 83 -3.16 5.26 -18.90
CA LYS A 83 -4.58 4.89 -18.95
C LYS A 83 -4.76 3.38 -18.77
N SER A 84 -3.88 2.59 -19.38
CA SER A 84 -3.90 1.14 -19.26
C SER A 84 -3.53 0.67 -17.84
N LEU A 85 -2.49 1.28 -17.25
CA LEU A 85 -2.05 1.01 -15.88
C LEU A 85 -3.10 1.44 -14.86
N TYR A 86 -3.78 2.56 -15.10
CA TYR A 86 -4.86 3.05 -14.27
C TYR A 86 -6.04 2.07 -14.25
N ARG A 87 -6.46 1.56 -15.41
CA ARG A 87 -7.49 0.51 -15.48
C ARG A 87 -7.07 -0.75 -14.71
N GLN A 88 -5.80 -1.15 -14.81
CA GLN A 88 -5.28 -2.28 -14.02
C GLN A 88 -5.32 -1.99 -12.51
N LEU A 89 -4.95 -0.78 -12.10
CA LEU A 89 -5.03 -0.33 -10.71
C LEU A 89 -6.46 -0.39 -10.18
N LEU A 90 -7.45 0.06 -10.97
CA LEU A 90 -8.87 -0.04 -10.62
C LEU A 90 -9.29 -1.49 -10.41
N ASN A 91 -8.96 -2.38 -11.35
CA ASN A 91 -9.29 -3.81 -11.23
C ASN A 91 -8.67 -4.44 -9.98
N LEU A 92 -7.47 -4.02 -9.58
CA LEU A 92 -6.83 -4.47 -8.33
C LEU A 92 -7.47 -3.83 -7.09
N ALA A 93 -7.93 -2.59 -7.18
CA ALA A 93 -8.67 -1.92 -6.12
C ALA A 93 -9.97 -2.68 -5.81
N GLU A 94 -10.70 -3.11 -6.84
CA GLU A 94 -11.95 -3.88 -6.68
C GLU A 94 -11.73 -5.20 -5.95
N LYS A 95 -10.60 -5.88 -6.21
CA LYS A 95 -10.25 -7.15 -5.54
C LYS A 95 -9.79 -6.97 -4.09
N THR A 96 -9.34 -5.77 -3.72
CA THR A 96 -8.71 -5.51 -2.41
C THR A 96 -9.58 -4.67 -1.48
N ARG A 97 -10.65 -4.04 -1.98
CA ARG A 97 -11.62 -3.31 -1.18
C ARG A 97 -12.69 -4.24 -0.60
N PRO A 98 -13.36 -3.88 0.51
CA PRO A 98 -14.46 -4.66 1.03
C PRO A 98 -15.62 -4.70 0.04
N GLU A 99 -16.34 -5.81 0.03
CA GLU A 99 -17.51 -5.98 -0.85
C GLU A 99 -18.56 -4.89 -0.60
N GLY A 100 -19.08 -4.34 -1.70
CA GLY A 100 -20.08 -3.26 -1.69
C GLY A 100 -19.56 -1.90 -1.25
N TYR A 101 -18.24 -1.71 -1.07
CA TYR A 101 -17.69 -0.41 -0.71
C TYR A 101 -17.77 0.59 -1.88
N THR A 102 -18.47 1.70 -1.65
CA THR A 102 -18.54 2.86 -2.54
C THR A 102 -18.41 4.13 -1.72
N THR A 103 -17.63 5.09 -2.21
CA THR A 103 -17.48 6.42 -1.59
C THR A 103 -18.55 7.38 -2.10
N ALA A 104 -18.98 8.32 -1.27
CA ALA A 104 -19.78 9.47 -1.67
C ALA A 104 -19.14 10.78 -1.19
N ARG A 105 -19.42 11.89 -1.90
CA ARG A 105 -18.89 13.23 -1.54
C ARG A 105 -19.31 13.74 -0.17
N GLY A 106 -20.39 13.20 0.40
CA GLY A 106 -20.88 13.54 1.74
C GLY A 106 -20.57 12.49 2.82
N ASP A 107 -19.71 11.52 2.53
CA ASP A 107 -19.29 10.57 3.56
C ASP A 107 -18.48 11.30 4.65
N GLY A 108 -18.69 10.91 5.91
CA GLY A 108 -17.92 11.42 7.04
C GLY A 108 -16.56 10.73 7.13
N TRP A 109 -15.49 11.52 7.16
CA TRP A 109 -14.12 11.01 7.23
C TRP A 109 -13.44 11.43 8.51
N THR A 110 -12.72 10.49 9.12
CA THR A 110 -11.85 10.75 10.27
C THR A 110 -10.47 10.21 9.99
N ILE A 111 -9.45 11.05 10.15
CA ILE A 111 -8.05 10.64 10.09
C ILE A 111 -7.49 10.47 11.49
N TYR A 112 -7.02 9.25 11.77
CA TYR A 112 -6.34 8.89 13.01
C TYR A 112 -4.83 8.90 12.78
N LEU A 113 -4.17 9.91 13.32
CA LEU A 113 -2.73 10.09 13.25
C LEU A 113 -2.05 9.36 14.42
N GLY A 114 -1.01 8.60 14.12
CA GLY A 114 -0.12 8.04 15.14
C GLY A 114 1.01 8.99 15.53
N PRO A 115 1.83 8.59 16.52
CA PRO A 115 3.04 9.34 16.86
C PRO A 115 4.08 9.33 15.72
N THR A 116 4.06 8.28 14.88
CA THR A 116 4.97 8.09 13.74
C THR A 116 4.27 8.36 12.40
N GLN A 117 4.79 7.81 11.30
CA GLN A 117 4.17 7.89 9.96
C GLN A 117 2.92 7.03 9.81
N LYS A 118 2.64 6.11 10.75
CA LYS A 118 1.46 5.24 10.69
C LYS A 118 0.19 6.07 10.88
N THR A 119 -0.78 5.86 10.02
CA THR A 119 -2.04 6.61 10.04
C THR A 119 -3.17 5.70 9.56
N VAL A 120 -4.36 5.88 10.10
CA VAL A 120 -5.56 5.17 9.65
C VAL A 120 -6.59 6.19 9.24
N LEU A 121 -7.09 6.08 8.02
CA LEU A 121 -8.20 6.87 7.53
C LEU A 121 -9.47 6.05 7.65
N VAL A 122 -10.50 6.58 8.27
CA VAL A 122 -11.78 5.91 8.46
C VAL A 122 -12.86 6.69 7.74
N ASN A 123 -13.65 5.97 6.95
CA ASN A 123 -14.94 6.44 6.48
C ASN A 123 -15.99 5.96 7.49
N GLU A 124 -16.48 6.88 8.31
CA GLU A 124 -17.43 6.61 9.40
C GLU A 124 -18.79 6.20 8.85
N THR A 125 -19.23 6.83 7.75
CA THR A 125 -20.50 6.53 7.08
C THR A 125 -20.53 5.10 6.53
N ARG A 126 -19.43 4.65 5.94
CA ARG A 126 -19.30 3.33 5.29
C ARG A 126 -18.62 2.29 6.18
N ARG A 127 -18.24 2.66 7.41
CA ARG A 127 -17.52 1.83 8.39
C ARG A 127 -16.36 1.06 7.76
N THR A 128 -15.54 1.76 6.98
CA THR A 128 -14.39 1.18 6.27
C THR A 128 -13.14 1.96 6.60
N ALA A 129 -12.05 1.26 6.90
CA ALA A 129 -10.79 1.86 7.28
C ALA A 129 -9.68 1.54 6.28
N PHE A 130 -8.84 2.52 5.99
CA PHE A 130 -7.66 2.42 5.14
C PHE A 130 -6.40 2.63 5.97
N SER A 131 -5.46 1.70 5.86
CA SER A 131 -4.12 1.88 6.42
C SER A 131 -3.29 2.75 5.49
N ILE A 132 -3.03 3.99 5.91
CA ILE A 132 -2.27 4.98 5.13
C ILE A 132 -1.02 5.45 5.89
N THR A 133 -0.29 6.37 5.28
CA THR A 133 0.82 7.08 5.94
C THR A 133 0.52 8.57 6.01
N ARG A 134 1.15 9.26 6.97
CA ARG A 134 1.05 10.73 7.06
C ARG A 134 1.57 11.40 5.78
N SER A 135 2.65 10.89 5.18
CA SER A 135 3.13 11.38 3.88
C SER A 135 2.12 11.23 2.74
N TYR A 136 1.39 10.11 2.68
CA TYR A 136 0.29 9.95 1.72
C TYR A 136 -0.77 11.05 1.93
N TRP A 137 -1.20 11.26 3.18
CA TRP A 137 -2.22 12.26 3.49
C TRP A 137 -1.78 13.67 3.08
N GLN A 138 -0.55 14.05 3.46
CA GLN A 138 0.01 15.36 3.12
C GLN A 138 0.16 15.57 1.61
N ARG A 139 0.41 14.51 0.83
CA ARG A 139 0.56 14.65 -0.63
C ARG A 139 -0.75 14.90 -1.35
N PHE A 140 -1.84 14.22 -0.95
CA PHE A 140 -3.09 14.23 -1.72
C PHE A 140 -4.21 15.07 -1.08
N TYR A 141 -4.14 15.31 0.23
CA TYR A 141 -5.24 15.88 1.03
C TYR A 141 -4.77 16.94 2.02
N GLN A 142 -3.63 17.58 1.76
CA GLN A 142 -3.21 18.73 2.54
C GLN A 142 -4.26 19.85 2.40
N GLY A 143 -4.85 20.26 3.52
CA GLY A 143 -5.89 21.28 3.55
C GLY A 143 -7.31 20.76 3.26
N ALA A 144 -7.49 19.45 3.10
CA ALA A 144 -8.81 18.87 2.88
C ALA A 144 -9.79 19.26 4.00
N ALA A 145 -11.01 19.61 3.61
CA ALA A 145 -12.07 19.98 4.54
C ALA A 145 -13.02 18.81 4.81
N LEU A 146 -13.87 18.95 5.83
CA LEU A 146 -14.84 17.91 6.26
C LEU A 146 -14.19 16.57 6.67
N VAL A 147 -12.96 16.64 7.20
CA VAL A 147 -12.25 15.49 7.75
C VAL A 147 -11.89 15.77 9.20
N ASP A 148 -12.44 14.97 10.12
CA ASP A 148 -12.08 15.07 11.52
C ASP A 148 -10.67 14.52 11.74
N THR A 149 -9.88 15.16 12.59
CA THR A 149 -8.50 14.77 12.86
C THR A 149 -8.36 14.35 14.31
N GLN A 150 -8.03 13.08 14.52
CA GLN A 150 -7.79 12.48 15.82
C GLN A 150 -6.32 12.09 15.93
N MET A 151 -5.71 12.33 17.08
CA MET A 151 -4.33 11.92 17.34
C MET A 151 -4.28 10.88 18.45
N PHE A 152 -3.51 9.82 18.22
CA PHE A 152 -3.16 8.86 19.24
C PHE A 152 -1.77 9.16 19.79
N ASP A 153 -1.67 9.20 21.12
CA ASP A 153 -0.39 9.42 21.81
C ASP A 153 0.55 8.20 21.70
N ASN A 154 -0.01 7.01 21.45
CA ASN A 154 0.73 5.76 21.35
C ASN A 154 0.36 4.97 20.09
N GLU A 155 1.26 4.08 19.64
CA GLU A 155 0.98 3.22 18.49
C GLU A 155 -0.09 2.15 18.78
N GLU A 156 -0.32 1.81 20.06
CA GLU A 156 -1.31 0.81 20.44
C GLU A 156 -2.74 1.21 20.05
N GLY A 157 -3.10 2.49 20.19
CA GLY A 157 -4.42 2.99 19.82
C GLY A 157 -4.75 2.72 18.35
N LEU A 158 -3.79 3.01 17.46
CA LEU A 158 -3.92 2.71 16.03
C LEU A 158 -4.03 1.21 15.74
N GLU A 159 -3.20 0.38 16.40
CA GLU A 159 -3.23 -1.06 16.16
C GLU A 159 -4.52 -1.70 16.69
N ARG A 160 -5.09 -1.18 17.79
CA ARG A 160 -6.42 -1.59 18.28
C ARG A 160 -7.50 -1.22 17.26
N LEU A 161 -7.47 -0.01 16.72
CA LEU A 161 -8.41 0.43 15.67
C LEU A 161 -8.31 -0.44 14.42
N LYS A 162 -7.09 -0.68 13.91
CA LYS A 162 -6.87 -1.58 12.78
C LYS A 162 -7.39 -2.99 13.07
N LYS A 163 -7.14 -3.52 14.26
CA LYS A 163 -7.60 -4.86 14.67
C LYS A 163 -9.13 -4.94 14.69
N GLN A 164 -9.82 -3.89 15.11
CA GLN A 164 -11.28 -3.81 15.06
C GLN A 164 -11.80 -3.90 13.62
N TYR A 165 -11.32 -3.02 12.72
CA TYR A 165 -11.74 -3.04 11.32
C TYR A 165 -11.33 -4.31 10.58
N ARG A 166 -10.19 -4.92 10.94
CA ARG A 166 -9.75 -6.21 10.39
C ARG A 166 -10.72 -7.33 10.77
N ARG A 167 -11.18 -7.37 12.03
CA ARG A 167 -12.18 -8.35 12.50
C ARG A 167 -13.51 -8.22 11.76
N MET A 168 -13.87 -7.00 11.36
CA MET A 168 -15.09 -6.73 10.59
C MET A 168 -14.94 -7.03 9.09
N GLY A 169 -13.74 -7.38 8.60
CA GLY A 169 -13.48 -7.49 7.16
C GLY A 169 -13.55 -6.15 6.43
N LYS A 170 -13.39 -5.03 7.15
CA LYS A 170 -13.53 -3.65 6.64
C LYS A 170 -12.23 -2.86 6.69
N LEU A 171 -11.09 -3.52 6.95
CA LEU A 171 -9.77 -2.90 6.91
C LEU A 171 -9.10 -3.16 5.54
N VAL A 172 -8.80 -2.07 4.84
CA VAL A 172 -7.98 -2.06 3.63
C VAL A 172 -6.53 -1.77 4.01
N THR A 173 -5.61 -2.66 3.63
CA THR A 173 -4.19 -2.59 4.03
C THR A 173 -3.29 -1.90 2.99
N ARG A 174 -3.88 -1.11 2.09
CA ARG A 174 -3.24 -0.31 1.04
C ARG A 174 -3.82 1.11 1.02
N TYR A 175 -3.19 2.00 0.25
CA TYR A 175 -3.67 3.36 0.08
C TYR A 175 -4.96 3.41 -0.74
N PRO A 176 -5.96 4.23 -0.37
CA PRO A 176 -7.13 4.46 -1.21
C PRO A 176 -6.74 5.20 -2.49
N ILE A 177 -7.45 4.96 -3.58
CA ILE A 177 -7.26 5.72 -4.82
C ILE A 177 -7.91 7.10 -4.68
N PRO A 178 -7.15 8.20 -4.86
CA PRO A 178 -7.71 9.54 -4.84
C PRO A 178 -8.84 9.78 -5.85
N GLY A 179 -9.93 10.41 -5.40
CA GLY A 179 -11.08 10.73 -6.24
C GLY A 179 -11.99 9.54 -6.58
N ILE A 180 -11.63 8.31 -6.19
CA ILE A 180 -12.42 7.10 -6.47
C ILE A 180 -12.84 6.38 -5.21
N GLU A 181 -11.93 6.20 -4.25
CA GLU A 181 -12.22 5.49 -2.99
C GLU A 181 -12.22 6.41 -1.79
N ILE A 182 -11.80 7.65 -2.00
CA ILE A 182 -11.90 8.73 -1.05
C ILE A 182 -12.36 9.96 -1.84
N MET A 183 -13.40 10.58 -1.32
CA MET A 183 -13.95 11.82 -1.85
C MET A 183 -14.07 12.80 -0.69
N VAL A 184 -13.10 13.71 -0.62
CA VAL A 184 -13.08 14.81 0.35
C VAL A 184 -12.90 16.11 -0.42
N PRO A 185 -13.56 17.20 -0.01
CA PRO A 185 -13.30 18.53 -0.58
C PRO A 185 -11.84 18.91 -0.38
N ALA A 186 -11.19 19.41 -1.44
CA ALA A 186 -9.79 19.82 -1.38
C ALA A 186 -9.59 21.03 -0.44
N SER A 187 -10.61 21.88 -0.33
CA SER A 187 -10.64 23.02 0.58
C SER A 187 -12.05 23.29 1.10
N SER A 188 -12.18 24.22 2.06
CA SER A 188 -13.48 24.68 2.55
C SER A 188 -14.32 25.40 1.49
N LEU A 189 -13.68 25.93 0.43
CA LEU A 189 -14.36 26.59 -0.68
C LEU A 189 -15.07 25.58 -1.60
N ASP A 190 -14.61 24.33 -1.60
CA ASP A 190 -15.18 23.24 -2.40
C ASP A 190 -16.33 22.52 -1.68
N ILE A 191 -16.70 22.97 -0.49
CA ILE A 191 -17.83 22.42 0.25
C ILE A 191 -19.11 22.84 -0.48
N PRO A 192 -19.92 21.89 -1.00
CA PRO A 192 -21.19 22.23 -1.60
C PRO A 192 -22.07 22.89 -0.54
N LEU A 193 -22.47 24.14 -0.79
CA LEU A 193 -23.39 24.85 0.09
C LEU A 193 -24.71 24.06 0.17
N PRO A 194 -25.33 23.98 1.36
CA PRO A 194 -26.66 23.40 1.46
C PRO A 194 -27.61 24.19 0.54
N SER A 195 -28.32 23.49 -0.33
CA SER A 195 -29.33 24.07 -1.22
C SER A 195 -30.45 24.66 -0.37
N GLY A 196 -30.37 25.95 -0.05
CA GLY A 196 -31.35 26.64 0.78
C GLY A 196 -30.88 27.91 1.49
N VAL A 197 -29.78 28.53 1.06
CA VAL A 197 -29.41 29.87 1.50
C VAL A 197 -29.44 30.79 0.28
N GLU A 198 -30.65 31.26 -0.05
CA GLU A 198 -30.87 32.52 -0.77
C GLU A 198 -31.11 33.62 0.27
#